data_AF-A0A1J3EMN0-F1
#
_entry.id   AF-A0A1J3EMN0-F1
#
_cell.length_a   1.000
_cell.length_b   1.000
_cell.length_c   1.000
_cell.angle_alpha   90.00
_cell.angle_beta   90.00
_cell.angle_gamma   90.00
#
_symmetry.space_group_name_H-M   'P 1'
#
loop_
_entity.id
_entity.type
_entity.pdbx_description
1 polymer ?
#
loop_
_entity_poly.entity_id
_entity_poly.type
_entity_poly.pdbx_seq_one_letter_code
_entity_poly.pdbx_strand_id
1 'polypeptide(L)'
;LCSRSFGFKVAQLAQIPPSCIHRAISMAAKLEAEVRARERNTHSIMESLGEPKAHEERPESRDSEDSASVEECITALGGFFADLRFALSEEDPSKSIEFLNRAWKIAEESVARWPRSN
;
A
#
# COMPACT_ATOMS: atom_id res chain seq x y z
N LEU A 1 16.73 8.41 -22.11
CA LEU A 1 16.30 7.00 -22.25
C LEU A 1 17.50 6.09 -21.96
N CYS A 2 17.81 5.84 -20.68
CA CYS A 2 18.85 4.89 -20.32
C CYS A 2 18.37 3.50 -20.74
N SER A 3 19.09 2.81 -21.62
CA SER A 3 18.69 1.50 -22.10
C SER A 3 18.76 0.52 -20.94
N ARG A 4 17.58 0.14 -20.44
CA ARG A 4 17.37 -0.95 -19.48
C ARG A 4 18.25 -2.12 -19.91
N SER A 5 19.34 -2.39 -19.17
CA SER A 5 20.39 -3.40 -19.40
C SER A 5 21.80 -2.92 -19.79
N PHE A 6 22.14 -1.62 -19.77
CA PHE A 6 23.54 -1.20 -19.96
C PHE A 6 24.52 -1.92 -19.01
N GLY A 7 24.18 -1.99 -17.71
CA GLY A 7 25.00 -2.69 -16.72
C GLY A 7 25.20 -4.18 -17.03
N PHE A 8 24.20 -4.85 -17.60
CA PHE A 8 24.34 -6.25 -18.00
C PHE A 8 25.22 -6.43 -19.23
N LYS A 9 25.17 -5.51 -20.20
CA LYS A 9 26.10 -5.50 -21.34
C LYS A 9 27.54 -5.28 -20.88
N VAL A 10 27.75 -4.39 -19.92
CA VAL A 10 29.08 -4.20 -19.31
C VAL A 10 29.52 -5.45 -18.55
N ALA A 11 28.62 -6.12 -17.83
CA ALA A 11 28.93 -7.38 -17.15
C ALA A 11 29.36 -8.50 -18.13
N GLN A 12 28.78 -8.54 -19.34
CA GLN A 12 29.25 -9.44 -20.40
C GLN A 12 30.69 -9.12 -20.83
N LEU A 13 31.03 -7.83 -20.98
CA LEU A 13 32.41 -7.41 -21.29
C LEU A 13 33.39 -7.77 -20.17
N ALA A 14 32.94 -7.74 -18.92
CA ALA A 14 33.71 -8.15 -17.75
C ALA A 14 33.79 -9.69 -17.59
N GLN A 15 33.29 -10.46 -18.56
CA GLN A 15 33.32 -11.94 -18.56
C GLN A 15 32.63 -12.57 -17.34
N ILE A 16 31.62 -11.91 -16.78
CA ILE A 16 30.78 -12.50 -15.75
C ILE A 16 30.03 -13.71 -16.34
N PRO A 17 29.92 -14.84 -15.62
CA PRO A 17 29.23 -16.01 -16.14
C PRO A 17 27.82 -15.69 -16.63
N PRO A 18 27.42 -16.17 -17.83
CA PRO A 18 26.09 -15.89 -18.39
C PRO A 18 24.95 -16.29 -17.46
N SER A 19 25.12 -17.38 -16.70
CA SER A 19 24.15 -17.83 -15.69
C SER A 19 23.90 -16.77 -14.61
N CYS A 20 24.94 -16.07 -14.15
CA CYS A 20 24.83 -14.98 -13.18
C CYS A 20 24.10 -13.77 -13.78
N ILE A 21 24.43 -13.41 -15.03
CA ILE A 21 23.78 -12.29 -15.73
C ILE A 21 22.29 -12.58 -15.94
N HIS A 22 21.93 -13.77 -16.43
CA HIS A 22 20.53 -14.18 -16.61
C HIS A 22 19.74 -14.17 -15.31
N ARG A 23 20.34 -14.68 -14.22
CA ARG A 23 19.72 -14.64 -12.89
C ARG A 23 19.45 -13.19 -12.45
N ALA A 24 20.44 -12.32 -12.60
CA ALA A 24 20.31 -10.91 -12.23
C ALA A 24 19.24 -10.18 -13.05
N ILE A 25 19.14 -10.46 -14.36
CA ILE A 25 18.06 -9.93 -15.22
C ILE A 25 16.69 -10.38 -14.72
N SER A 26 16.52 -11.67 -14.41
CA SER A 26 15.26 -12.20 -13.90
C SER A 26 14.86 -11.55 -12.56
N MET A 27 15.82 -11.37 -11.65
CA MET A 27 15.58 -10.72 -10.37
C MET A 27 15.21 -9.24 -10.54
N ALA A 28 15.91 -8.50 -11.41
CA ALA A 28 15.60 -7.11 -11.70
C ALA A 28 14.17 -6.97 -12.27
N ALA A 29 13.79 -7.83 -13.21
CA ALA A 29 12.44 -7.81 -13.79
C ALA A 29 11.34 -8.09 -12.74
N LYS A 30 11.55 -9.06 -11.84
CA LYS A 30 10.62 -9.36 -10.75
C LYS A 30 10.48 -8.19 -9.78
N LEU A 31 11.60 -7.60 -9.36
CA LEU A 31 11.60 -6.45 -8.46
C LEU A 31 10.86 -5.26 -9.09
N GLU A 32 11.11 -4.96 -10.36
CA GLU A 32 10.40 -3.88 -11.05
C GLU A 32 8.91 -4.15 -11.24
N ALA A 33 8.50 -5.42 -11.36
CA ALA A 33 7.08 -5.76 -11.39
C ALA A 33 6.43 -5.54 -10.01
N GLU A 34 7.11 -5.96 -8.94
CA GLU A 34 6.65 -5.78 -7.56
C GLU A 34 6.59 -4.30 -7.16
N VAL A 35 7.62 -3.53 -7.48
CA VAL A 35 7.65 -2.08 -7.24
C VAL A 35 6.51 -1.40 -7.98
N ARG A 36 6.29 -1.71 -9.25
CA ARG A 36 5.15 -1.15 -10.02
C ARG A 36 3.79 -1.61 -9.48
N ALA A 37 3.67 -2.82 -8.94
CA ALA A 37 2.45 -3.29 -8.30
C ALA A 37 2.17 -2.49 -7.00
N ARG A 38 3.22 -2.29 -6.19
CA ARG A 38 3.16 -1.47 -4.97
C ARG A 38 2.84 -0.01 -5.27
N GLU A 39 3.49 0.59 -6.27
CA GLU A 39 3.23 1.96 -6.70
C GLU A 39 1.78 2.15 -7.12
N ARG A 40 1.21 1.22 -7.90
CA ARG A 40 -0.21 1.25 -8.25
C ARG A 40 -1.12 1.11 -7.02
N ASN A 41 -0.76 0.26 -6.06
CA ASN A 41 -1.51 0.14 -4.80
C ASN A 41 -1.45 1.44 -3.99
N THR A 42 -0.28 2.06 -3.85
CA THR A 42 -0.13 3.34 -3.14
C THR A 42 -0.78 4.51 -3.86
N HIS A 43 -0.77 4.54 -5.20
CA HIS A 43 -1.46 5.57 -5.99
C HIS A 43 -2.98 5.36 -5.95
N SER A 44 -3.48 4.12 -5.96
CA SER A 44 -4.91 3.83 -5.81
C SER A 44 -5.45 4.25 -4.42
N ILE A 45 -4.63 4.14 -3.37
CA ILE A 45 -5.00 4.63 -2.03
C ILE A 45 -4.97 6.17 -1.98
N MET A 46 -4.08 6.82 -2.74
CA MET A 46 -3.97 8.28 -2.77
C MET A 46 -5.02 8.95 -3.69
N GLU A 47 -5.38 8.33 -4.82
CA GLU A 47 -6.47 8.79 -5.71
C GLU A 47 -7.86 8.61 -5.09
N SER A 48 -8.04 7.63 -4.18
CA SER A 48 -9.25 7.52 -3.38
C SER A 48 -9.47 8.70 -2.41
N LEU A 49 -8.45 9.52 -2.15
CA LEU A 49 -8.51 10.65 -1.23
C LEU A 49 -8.69 12.01 -1.93
N GLY A 50 -8.82 12.04 -3.26
CA GLY A 50 -8.85 13.30 -4.00
C GLY A 50 -9.60 13.27 -5.32
N GLU A 51 -10.93 13.23 -5.28
CA GLU A 51 -11.83 14.13 -6.04
C GLU A 51 -13.31 13.74 -5.83
N PRO A 52 -14.18 14.66 -5.39
CA PRO A 52 -15.63 14.51 -5.57
C PRO A 52 -15.98 15.02 -6.97
N LYS A 53 -16.30 14.13 -7.92
CA LYS A 53 -16.94 14.55 -9.18
C LYS A 53 -18.27 13.87 -9.40
N ALA A 54 -19.24 14.76 -9.59
CA ALA A 54 -20.65 14.57 -9.81
C ALA A 54 -21.00 13.65 -10.99
N HIS A 55 -21.95 12.75 -10.69
CA HIS A 55 -23.21 12.56 -11.41
C HIS A 55 -23.16 12.08 -12.88
N GLU A 56 -23.47 10.81 -13.07
CA GLU A 56 -24.30 10.37 -14.21
C GLU A 56 -25.27 9.27 -13.73
N GLU A 57 -26.54 9.40 -14.14
CA GLU A 57 -27.72 8.78 -13.53
C GLU A 57 -27.97 7.32 -13.95
N ARG A 58 -28.57 6.56 -13.01
CA ARG A 58 -29.68 5.58 -13.17
C ARG A 58 -29.35 4.06 -13.11
N PRO A 59 -30.25 3.19 -12.59
CA PRO A 59 -31.17 3.29 -11.46
C PRO A 59 -30.89 2.25 -10.35
N GLU A 60 -31.40 2.58 -9.18
CA GLU A 60 -31.61 1.78 -7.96
C GLU A 60 -31.62 0.25 -8.09
N SER A 61 -30.76 -0.41 -7.32
CA SER A 61 -31.17 -1.55 -6.52
C SER A 61 -30.31 -1.67 -5.27
N ARG A 62 -30.92 -1.28 -4.14
CA ARG A 62 -30.77 -1.88 -2.79
C ARG A 62 -29.38 -2.43 -2.46
N ASP A 63 -28.59 -1.66 -1.71
CA ASP A 63 -27.63 -2.07 -0.66
C ASP A 63 -26.76 -0.85 -0.26
N SER A 64 -27.39 0.21 0.28
CA SER A 64 -26.71 1.50 0.50
C SER A 64 -26.11 1.69 1.89
N GLU A 65 -26.35 0.78 2.84
CA GLU A 65 -25.84 0.92 4.22
C GLU A 65 -24.54 0.12 4.43
N ASP A 66 -24.36 -0.99 3.72
CA ASP A 66 -23.19 -1.87 3.89
C ASP A 66 -21.92 -1.27 3.28
N SER A 67 -22.03 -0.67 2.10
CA SER A 67 -20.89 -0.05 1.40
C SER A 67 -20.31 1.17 2.14
N ALA A 68 -21.16 1.99 2.76
CA ALA A 68 -20.71 3.13 3.56
C ALA A 68 -19.92 2.69 4.81
N SER A 69 -20.34 1.59 5.45
CA SER A 69 -19.65 1.02 6.62
C SER A 69 -18.27 0.45 6.26
N VAL A 70 -18.14 -0.15 5.07
CA VAL A 70 -16.89 -0.72 4.56
C VAL A 70 -15.89 0.39 4.24
N GLU A 71 -16.30 1.47 3.58
CA GLU A 71 -15.44 2.62 3.27
C GLU A 71 -14.93 3.31 4.55
N GLU A 72 -15.78 3.42 5.57
CA GLU A 72 -15.37 3.96 6.88
C GLU A 72 -14.36 3.04 7.57
N CYS A 73 -14.54 1.71 7.48
CA CYS A 73 -13.59 0.74 8.01
C CYS A 73 -12.24 0.79 7.27
N ILE A 74 -12.26 0.92 5.94
CA ILE A 74 -11.04 1.05 5.13
C ILE A 74 -10.30 2.34 5.53
N THR A 75 -11.02 3.45 5.71
CA THR A 75 -10.44 4.73 6.14
C THR A 75 -9.82 4.62 7.53
N ALA A 76 -10.51 3.99 8.49
CA ALA A 76 -9.99 3.75 9.83
C ALA A 76 -8.73 2.86 9.81
N LEU A 77 -8.73 1.77 9.03
CA LEU A 77 -7.55 0.92 8.83
C LEU A 77 -6.38 1.70 8.22
N GLY A 78 -6.66 2.61 7.28
CA GLY A 78 -5.66 3.53 6.73
C GLY A 78 -4.98 4.38 7.81
N GLY A 79 -5.76 4.97 8.71
CA GLY A 79 -5.25 5.72 9.88
C GLY A 79 -4.43 4.84 10.82
N PHE A 80 -4.91 3.64 11.14
CA PHE A 80 -4.20 2.66 11.97
C PHE A 80 -2.81 2.32 11.43
N PHE A 81 -2.70 1.97 10.15
CA PHE A 81 -1.42 1.62 9.54
C PHE A 81 -0.48 2.81 9.39
N ALA A 82 -1.02 4.01 9.17
CA ALA A 82 -0.22 5.23 9.17
C ALA A 82 0.43 5.47 10.54
N ASP A 83 -0.35 5.42 11.62
CA ASP A 83 0.16 5.58 12.99
C ASP A 83 1.20 4.49 13.34
N LEU A 84 0.97 3.23 12.97
CA LEU A 84 1.98 2.17 13.15
C LEU A 84 3.28 2.45 12.41
N ARG A 85 3.18 2.92 11.17
CA ARG A 85 4.36 3.26 10.37
C ARG A 85 5.15 4.41 11.01
N PHE A 86 4.47 5.42 11.53
CA PHE A 86 5.11 6.52 12.24
C PHE A 86 5.76 6.04 13.54
N ALA A 87 5.09 5.20 14.32
CA ALA A 87 5.65 4.62 15.54
C ALA A 87 6.96 3.85 15.29
N LEU A 88 7.04 3.08 14.19
CA LEU A 88 8.22 2.31 13.81
C LEU A 88 9.36 3.15 13.21
N SER A 89 9.06 4.35 12.71
CA SER A 89 10.04 5.25 12.08
C SER A 89 10.54 6.34 13.03
N GLU A 90 9.89 6.52 14.18
CA GLU A 90 10.18 7.54 15.17
C GLU A 90 11.31 7.10 16.12
N GLU A 91 12.28 7.99 16.35
CA GLU A 91 13.44 7.73 17.22
C GLU A 91 13.16 8.09 18.68
N ASP A 92 12.24 9.02 18.95
CA ASP A 92 11.81 9.38 20.30
C ASP A 92 10.78 8.36 20.84
N PRO A 93 11.12 7.60 21.90
CA PRO A 93 10.20 6.61 22.48
C PRO A 93 8.87 7.22 22.93
N SER A 94 8.86 8.47 23.38
CA SER A 94 7.64 9.14 23.87
C SER A 94 6.65 9.35 22.72
N LYS A 95 7.15 9.84 21.58
CA LYS A 95 6.35 10.03 20.37
C LYS A 95 5.93 8.71 19.74
N SER A 96 6.82 7.72 19.73
CA SER A 96 6.48 6.38 19.26
C SER A 96 5.31 5.78 20.05
N ILE A 97 5.32 5.92 21.38
CA ILE A 97 4.22 5.50 22.25
C ILE A 97 2.93 6.28 21.96
N GLU A 98 2.99 7.59 21.69
CA GLU A 98 1.81 8.37 21.30
C GLU A 98 1.17 7.85 20.01
N PHE A 99 1.97 7.54 18.99
CA PHE A 99 1.49 6.92 17.74
C PHE A 99 0.88 5.54 18.00
N LEU A 100 1.50 4.71 18.85
CA LEU A 100 0.95 3.40 19.21
C LEU A 100 -0.38 3.52 19.95
N ASN A 101 -0.53 4.49 20.85
CA ASN A 101 -1.80 4.74 21.55
C ASN A 101 -2.91 5.17 20.58
N ARG A 102 -2.59 5.99 19.58
CA ARG A 102 -3.55 6.35 18.52
C ARG A 102 -3.95 5.14 17.69
N ALA A 103 -2.98 4.35 17.23
CA ALA A 103 -3.25 3.12 16.49
C ALA A 103 -4.11 2.15 17.33
N TRP A 104 -3.78 1.97 18.61
CA TRP A 104 -4.54 1.12 19.52
C TRP A 104 -6.01 1.55 19.62
N LYS A 105 -6.26 2.85 19.80
CA LYS A 105 -7.62 3.39 19.88
C LYS A 105 -8.43 3.09 18.62
N ILE A 106 -7.84 3.26 17.44
CA ILE A 106 -8.49 2.95 16.16
C ILE A 106 -8.80 1.45 16.06
N ALA A 107 -7.90 0.58 16.51
CA ALA A 107 -8.12 -0.86 16.51
C ALA A 107 -9.26 -1.26 17.47
N GLU A 108 -9.34 -0.65 18.65
CA GLU A 108 -10.41 -0.89 19.62
C GLU A 108 -11.78 -0.47 19.08
N GLU A 109 -11.87 0.73 18.48
CA GLU A 109 -13.08 1.22 17.80
C GLU A 109 -13.50 0.30 16.65
N SER A 110 -12.51 -0.20 15.90
CA SER A 110 -12.74 -1.15 14.81
C SER A 110 -13.29 -2.47 15.34
N VAL A 111 -12.70 -3.08 16.37
CA VAL A 111 -13.17 -4.35 16.95
C VAL A 111 -14.54 -4.21 17.59
N ALA A 112 -14.83 -3.09 18.26
CA ALA A 112 -16.14 -2.83 18.86
C ALA A 112 -17.29 -2.79 17.82
N ARG A 113 -16.95 -2.44 16.57
CA ARG A 113 -17.89 -2.38 15.45
C ARG A 113 -18.20 -3.74 14.82
N TRP A 114 -17.36 -4.76 15.07
CA TRP A 114 -17.58 -6.08 14.47
C TRP A 114 -18.81 -6.74 15.10
N PRO A 115 -19.79 -7.18 14.29
CA PRO A 115 -20.92 -7.93 14.81
C PRO A 115 -20.40 -9.23 15.41
N ARG A 116 -20.62 -9.44 16.71
CA ARG A 116 -20.41 -10.74 17.33
C ARG A 116 -21.37 -11.73 16.66
N SER A 117 -20.85 -12.60 15.80
CA SER A 117 -21.63 -13.76 15.33
C SER A 117 -21.96 -14.62 16.55
N ASN A 118 -23.23 -14.63 16.94
CA ASN A 118 -23.81 -15.59 17.89
C ASN A 118 -24.07 -16.93 17.20
#